data_AF-A0A842YM51-F1
#
_entry.id   AF-A0A842YM51-F1
#
_cell.length_a   1.000
_cell.length_b   1.000
_cell.length_c   1.000
_cell.angle_alpha   90.00
_cell.angle_beta   90.00
_cell.angle_gamma   90.00
#
_symmetry.space_group_name_H-M   'P 1'
#
loop_
_entity.id
_entity.type
_entity.pdbx_description
1 polymer ?
#
loop_
_entity_poly.entity_id
_entity_poly.type
_entity_poly.pdbx_seq_one_letter_code
_entity_poly.pdbx_strand_id
1 'polypeptide(L)'
;MRFDVFSPYSLVAVIIIYIAMALAGTGMSLRGLEPPSALSIIYIVTGAAALTAGVYLSSWLRIGEIWTPELSESFLVAAVAAGLLIQAINLYILGGIPLFSGYLKARAVTKLWFISYLVFLPSINMLLAAYPERKYYFPLLMGAIIFALTGYRTTVVVILLSGTITLYYSLRPSWRELGVLISVLAVAALLVGYVAVKSIEWQTWTLNPVELLLYRAGYTLTVFDRILSIQGATGGKLLYYTLTGYLHSIDPRAIVGEAVLGYRHSTTSLIFGPALLDFGLHAMLFQMFIIGLILGLMHRIQGSIGGFFTGIYSILLAQTMVWVETGPTDLVVWIFYLIASISIIYVLWRCYSEAGSCS
;
A
#
# COMPACT_ATOMS: atom_id res chain seq x y z
N MET A 1 -5.75 -28.84 -1.60
CA MET A 1 -5.56 -27.54 -0.92
C MET A 1 -5.09 -26.54 -1.95
N ARG A 2 -5.78 -25.39 -2.09
CA ARG A 2 -5.31 -24.29 -2.95
C ARG A 2 -4.30 -23.48 -2.14
N PHE A 3 -3.11 -23.25 -2.70
CA PHE A 3 -2.11 -22.41 -2.05
C PHE A 3 -2.65 -20.98 -1.96
N ASP A 4 -2.65 -20.39 -0.77
CA ASP A 4 -3.17 -19.05 -0.57
C ASP A 4 -2.16 -17.96 -0.91
N VAL A 5 -2.24 -17.47 -2.15
CA VAL A 5 -1.31 -16.49 -2.74
C VAL A 5 -1.37 -15.14 -2.02
N PHE A 6 -2.53 -14.78 -1.47
CA PHE A 6 -2.73 -13.49 -0.81
C PHE A 6 -2.86 -13.63 0.70
N SER A 7 -2.19 -14.62 1.30
CA SER A 7 -2.03 -14.68 2.76
C SER A 7 -1.08 -13.57 3.25
N PRO A 8 -1.07 -13.19 4.54
CA PRO A 8 -0.15 -12.18 5.07
C PRO A 8 1.33 -12.51 4.83
N TYR A 9 1.68 -13.79 4.76
CA TYR A 9 3.04 -14.26 4.46
C TYR A 9 3.51 -13.90 3.04
N SER A 10 2.59 -13.63 2.11
CA SER A 10 2.93 -13.16 0.76
C SER A 10 3.74 -11.86 0.77
N LEU A 11 3.63 -11.05 1.83
CA LEU A 11 4.44 -9.84 1.98
C LEU A 11 5.94 -10.15 2.11
N VAL A 12 6.31 -11.27 2.74
CA VAL A 12 7.71 -11.73 2.79
C VAL A 12 8.20 -12.08 1.38
N ALA A 13 7.35 -12.72 0.56
CA ALA A 13 7.68 -12.99 -0.83
C ALA A 13 7.85 -11.69 -1.64
N VAL A 14 7.00 -10.68 -1.43
CA VAL A 14 7.13 -9.36 -2.07
C VAL A 14 8.43 -8.67 -1.65
N ILE A 15 8.83 -8.74 -0.37
CA ILE A 15 10.12 -8.23 0.11
C ILE A 15 11.28 -8.92 -0.60
N ILE A 16 11.26 -10.25 -0.72
CA ILE A 16 12.30 -11.03 -1.41
C ILE A 16 12.38 -10.64 -2.90
N ILE A 17 11.23 -10.56 -3.58
CA ILE A 17 11.16 -10.13 -4.99
C ILE A 17 11.74 -8.73 -5.15
N TYR A 18 11.42 -7.81 -4.24
CA TYR A 18 11.93 -6.44 -4.29
C TYR A 18 13.46 -6.37 -4.10
N ILE A 19 14.01 -7.16 -3.19
CA ILE A 19 15.48 -7.29 -3.02
C ILE A 19 16.10 -7.87 -4.29
N ALA A 20 15.51 -8.92 -4.87
CA ALA A 20 16.02 -9.50 -6.12
C ALA A 20 16.03 -8.49 -7.27
N MET A 21 14.98 -7.66 -7.38
CA MET A 21 14.92 -6.56 -8.36
C MET A 21 15.99 -5.50 -8.10
N ALA A 22 16.22 -5.14 -6.83
CA ALA A 22 17.27 -4.20 -6.46
C ALA A 22 18.67 -4.74 -6.83
N LEU A 23 18.93 -6.02 -6.52
CA LEU A 23 20.18 -6.69 -6.85
C LEU A 23 20.40 -6.81 -8.36
N ALA A 24 19.34 -7.10 -9.13
CA ALA A 24 19.40 -7.08 -10.59
C ALA A 24 19.75 -5.69 -11.13
N GLY A 25 19.14 -4.63 -10.59
CA GLY A 25 19.46 -3.25 -10.93
C GLY A 25 20.92 -2.86 -10.62
N THR A 26 21.45 -3.30 -9.48
CA THR A 26 22.87 -3.10 -9.13
C THR A 26 23.81 -3.91 -10.02
N GLY A 27 23.46 -5.16 -10.36
CA GLY A 27 24.25 -6.01 -11.25
C GLY A 27 24.34 -5.47 -12.67
N MET A 28 23.30 -4.77 -13.12
CA MET A 28 23.28 -4.03 -14.39
C MET A 28 24.01 -2.68 -14.33
N SER A 29 24.60 -2.30 -13.18
CA SER A 29 25.30 -1.02 -12.97
C SER A 29 24.45 0.21 -13.33
N LEU A 30 23.14 0.16 -13.07
CA LEU A 30 22.23 1.25 -13.41
C LEU A 30 22.55 2.50 -12.58
N ARG A 31 22.90 3.61 -13.24
CA ARG A 31 22.97 4.99 -12.69
C ARG A 31 23.53 5.10 -11.25
N GLY A 32 24.66 4.45 -10.96
CA GLY A 32 25.36 4.60 -9.69
C GLY A 32 24.69 3.91 -8.50
N LEU A 33 23.87 2.88 -8.75
CA LEU A 33 23.37 2.01 -7.69
C LEU A 33 24.50 1.22 -7.05
N GLU A 34 24.49 1.18 -5.72
CA GLU A 34 25.43 0.41 -4.91
C GLU A 34 24.74 -0.85 -4.37
N PRO A 35 25.47 -1.99 -4.28
CA PRO A 35 24.93 -3.19 -3.67
C PRO A 35 24.61 -2.94 -2.18
N PRO A 36 23.55 -3.57 -1.64
CA PRO A 36 23.22 -3.43 -0.22
C PRO A 36 24.34 -3.98 0.66
N SER A 37 24.58 -3.33 1.80
CA SER A 37 25.49 -3.89 2.80
C SER A 37 24.91 -5.17 3.41
N ALA A 38 25.78 -6.02 3.96
CA ALA A 38 25.35 -7.18 4.73
C ALA A 38 24.44 -6.79 5.92
N LEU A 39 24.67 -5.62 6.51
CA LEU A 39 23.85 -5.08 7.59
C LEU A 39 22.41 -4.80 7.12
N SER A 40 22.23 -4.22 5.93
CA SER A 40 20.90 -4.04 5.33
C SER A 40 20.13 -5.35 5.22
N ILE A 41 20.80 -6.42 4.75
CA ILE A 41 20.16 -7.73 4.62
C ILE A 41 19.76 -8.27 6.00
N ILE A 42 20.62 -8.14 7.01
CA ILE A 42 20.30 -8.57 8.39
C ILE A 42 19.08 -7.82 8.94
N TYR A 43 19.00 -6.50 8.75
CA TYR A 43 17.87 -5.69 9.23
C TYR A 43 16.57 -6.06 8.51
N ILE A 44 16.62 -6.32 7.19
CA ILE A 44 15.46 -6.76 6.43
C ILE A 44 14.97 -8.14 6.90
N VAL A 45 15.90 -9.10 7.10
CA VAL A 45 15.56 -10.45 7.56
C VAL A 45 14.96 -10.41 8.97
N THR A 46 15.55 -9.65 9.88
CA THR A 46 15.02 -9.49 11.26
C THR A 46 13.67 -8.78 11.28
N GLY A 47 13.46 -7.75 10.45
CA GLY A 47 12.17 -7.11 10.28
C GLY A 47 11.11 -8.04 9.69
N ALA A 48 11.46 -8.86 8.70
CA ALA A 48 10.56 -9.87 8.13
C ALA A 48 10.23 -10.98 9.15
N ALA A 49 11.19 -11.36 10.00
CA ALA A 49 10.95 -12.29 11.10
C ALA A 49 9.97 -11.72 12.13
N ALA A 50 10.13 -10.44 12.52
CA ALA A 50 9.19 -9.76 13.42
C ALA A 50 7.76 -9.70 12.83
N LEU A 51 7.64 -9.42 11.54
CA LEU A 51 6.35 -9.49 10.84
C LEU A 51 5.74 -10.89 10.90
N THR A 52 6.53 -11.90 10.58
CA THR A 52 6.10 -13.31 10.60
C THR A 52 5.66 -13.73 12.00
N ALA A 53 6.37 -13.28 13.04
CA ALA A 53 6.00 -13.50 14.43
C ALA A 53 4.65 -12.86 14.79
N GLY A 54 4.39 -11.63 14.30
CA GLY A 54 3.09 -10.97 14.46
C GLY A 54 1.95 -11.74 13.79
N VAL A 55 2.16 -12.18 12.54
CA VAL A 55 1.18 -13.04 11.83
C VAL A 55 0.97 -14.36 12.57
N TYR A 56 2.03 -14.99 13.07
CA TYR A 56 1.93 -16.23 13.83
C TYR A 56 1.14 -16.03 15.14
N LEU A 57 1.39 -14.96 15.89
CA LEU A 57 0.65 -14.66 17.12
C LEU A 57 -0.85 -14.44 16.84
N SER A 58 -1.20 -13.89 15.68
CA SER A 58 -2.61 -13.72 15.32
C SER A 58 -3.37 -15.03 15.32
N SER A 59 -2.71 -16.17 15.06
CA SER A 59 -3.30 -17.51 15.03
C SER A 59 -3.80 -18.00 16.40
N TRP A 60 -3.29 -17.43 17.50
CA TRP A 60 -3.66 -17.84 18.85
C TRP A 60 -4.98 -17.22 19.32
N LEU A 61 -5.40 -16.12 18.70
CA LEU A 61 -6.66 -15.45 19.04
C LEU A 61 -7.85 -16.20 18.41
N ARG A 62 -8.95 -16.39 19.14
CA ARG A 62 -10.14 -17.02 18.57
C ARG A 62 -10.99 -15.97 17.87
N ILE A 63 -11.44 -16.27 16.66
CA ILE A 63 -12.37 -15.44 15.90
C ILE A 63 -13.61 -16.30 15.68
N GLY A 64 -14.73 -15.88 16.26
CA GLY A 64 -16.04 -16.48 16.05
C GLY A 64 -16.72 -15.90 14.81
N GLU A 65 -17.73 -16.61 14.33
CA GLU A 65 -18.67 -16.07 13.34
C GLU A 65 -19.58 -15.07 14.05
N ILE A 66 -19.67 -13.85 13.51
CA ILE A 66 -20.56 -12.80 14.00
C ILE A 66 -21.47 -12.41 12.85
N TRP A 67 -22.75 -12.22 13.14
CA TRP A 67 -23.66 -11.63 12.17
C TRP A 67 -23.30 -10.16 11.96
N THR A 68 -22.92 -9.81 10.72
CA THR A 68 -22.74 -8.42 10.32
C THR A 68 -23.79 -8.02 9.29
N PRO A 69 -24.47 -6.88 9.48
CA PRO A 69 -25.39 -6.38 8.47
C PRO A 69 -24.63 -6.05 7.17
N GLU A 70 -25.12 -6.57 6.05
CA GLU A 70 -24.60 -6.22 4.74
C GLU A 70 -24.99 -4.79 4.38
N LEU A 71 -24.03 -4.02 3.87
CA LEU A 71 -24.29 -2.69 3.32
C LEU A 71 -25.07 -2.85 2.01
N SER A 72 -26.07 -1.99 1.78
CA SER A 72 -26.87 -2.08 0.56
C SER A 72 -26.05 -1.79 -0.70
N GLU A 73 -26.29 -2.58 -1.75
CA GLU A 73 -25.66 -2.44 -3.07
C GLU A 73 -25.74 -1.00 -3.59
N SER A 74 -26.94 -0.39 -3.53
CA SER A 74 -27.17 0.99 -3.97
C SER A 74 -26.33 2.02 -3.22
N PHE A 75 -26.13 1.84 -1.91
CA PHE A 75 -25.29 2.74 -1.12
C PHE A 75 -23.82 2.63 -1.53
N LEU A 76 -23.32 1.41 -1.72
CA LEU A 76 -21.94 1.17 -2.16
C LEU A 76 -21.69 1.72 -3.57
N VAL A 77 -22.63 1.51 -4.50
CA VAL A 77 -22.57 2.09 -5.85
C VAL A 77 -22.57 3.61 -5.81
N ALA A 78 -23.43 4.22 -4.98
CA ALA A 78 -23.46 5.67 -4.81
C ALA A 78 -22.15 6.21 -4.23
N ALA A 79 -21.55 5.52 -3.26
CA ALA A 79 -20.27 5.90 -2.66
C ALA A 79 -19.11 5.78 -3.67
N VAL A 80 -19.07 4.71 -4.48
CA VAL A 80 -18.11 4.57 -5.58
C VAL A 80 -18.25 5.73 -6.58
N ALA A 81 -19.49 6.02 -7.01
CA ALA A 81 -19.76 7.12 -7.94
C ALA A 81 -19.36 8.48 -7.36
N ALA A 82 -19.64 8.73 -6.07
CA ALA A 82 -19.23 9.94 -5.37
C ALA A 82 -17.70 10.07 -5.33
N GLY A 83 -16.98 8.99 -5.02
CA GLY A 83 -15.51 8.96 -5.06
C GLY A 83 -14.97 9.35 -6.44
N LEU A 84 -15.49 8.74 -7.51
CA LEU A 84 -15.10 9.06 -8.88
C LEU A 84 -15.42 10.51 -9.27
N LEU A 85 -16.60 11.00 -8.89
CA LEU A 85 -17.02 12.38 -9.16
C LEU A 85 -16.12 13.40 -8.46
N ILE A 86 -15.79 13.19 -7.18
CA ILE A 86 -14.87 14.07 -6.44
C ILE A 86 -13.49 14.10 -7.11
N GLN A 87 -13.00 12.95 -7.60
CA GLN A 87 -11.72 12.92 -8.32
C GLN A 87 -11.79 13.61 -9.68
N ALA A 88 -12.89 13.48 -10.41
CA ALA A 88 -13.09 14.21 -11.66
C ALA A 88 -13.13 15.73 -11.42
N ILE A 89 -13.82 16.18 -10.36
CA ILE A 89 -13.83 17.58 -9.92
C ILE A 89 -12.42 18.04 -9.55
N ASN A 90 -11.63 17.22 -8.84
CA ASN A 90 -10.25 17.54 -8.52
C ASN A 90 -9.40 17.79 -9.78
N LEU A 91 -9.49 16.90 -10.77
CA LEU A 91 -8.79 17.07 -12.05
C LEU A 91 -9.25 18.31 -12.83
N TYR A 92 -10.56 18.59 -12.82
CA TYR A 92 -11.12 19.79 -13.42
C TYR A 92 -10.57 21.08 -12.79
N ILE A 93 -10.52 21.13 -11.45
CA ILE A 93 -9.99 22.29 -10.70
C ILE A 93 -8.50 22.49 -10.94
N LEU A 94 -7.73 21.41 -11.14
CA LEU A 94 -6.31 21.49 -11.48
C LEU A 94 -6.07 22.11 -12.87
N GLY A 95 -7.10 22.20 -13.73
CA GLY A 95 -7.02 22.86 -15.04
C GLY A 95 -6.25 22.07 -16.09
N GLY A 96 -6.02 20.77 -15.89
CA GLY A 96 -5.28 19.92 -16.82
C GLY A 96 -5.11 18.49 -16.33
N ILE A 97 -4.32 17.70 -17.05
CA ILE A 97 -4.05 16.29 -16.73
C ILE A 97 -2.64 16.17 -16.11
N PRO A 98 -2.52 15.94 -14.79
CA PRO A 98 -1.22 15.86 -14.11
C PRO A 98 -0.27 14.77 -14.64
N LEU A 99 -0.80 13.69 -15.22
CA LEU A 99 0.00 12.63 -15.85
C LEU A 99 0.97 13.18 -16.92
N PHE A 100 0.59 14.27 -17.60
CA PHE A 100 1.37 14.86 -18.70
C PHE A 100 2.12 16.15 -18.33
N SER A 101 2.07 16.59 -17.07
CA SER A 101 2.80 17.78 -16.61
C SER A 101 3.36 17.57 -15.20
N GLY A 102 4.69 17.64 -15.08
CA GLY A 102 5.37 17.55 -13.77
C GLY A 102 4.90 18.61 -12.76
N TYR A 103 4.55 19.81 -13.22
CA TYR A 103 4.06 20.88 -12.37
C TYR A 103 2.67 20.57 -11.78
N LEU A 104 1.74 20.12 -12.62
CA LEU A 104 0.40 19.73 -12.19
C LEU A 104 0.46 18.49 -11.28
N LYS A 105 1.35 17.54 -11.58
CA LYS A 105 1.59 16.34 -10.75
C LYS A 105 1.92 16.70 -9.31
N ALA A 106 2.84 17.65 -9.10
CA ALA A 106 3.21 18.10 -7.76
C ALA A 106 2.04 18.72 -6.96
N ARG A 107 0.97 19.14 -7.64
CA ARG A 107 -0.23 19.74 -7.02
C ARG A 107 -1.44 18.81 -7.01
N ALA A 108 -1.35 17.61 -7.60
CA ALA A 108 -2.51 16.77 -7.84
C ALA A 108 -3.07 16.08 -6.58
N VAL A 109 -2.25 15.95 -5.53
CA VAL A 109 -2.64 15.40 -4.22
C VAL A 109 -3.28 16.51 -3.37
N THR A 110 -4.49 16.90 -3.75
CA THR A 110 -5.27 17.90 -3.01
C THR A 110 -6.09 17.25 -1.88
N LYS A 111 -6.76 18.08 -1.08
CA LYS A 111 -7.77 17.60 -0.11
C LYS A 111 -8.92 16.85 -0.79
N LEU A 112 -9.30 17.25 -2.01
CA LEU A 112 -10.34 16.57 -2.78
C LEU A 112 -9.87 15.19 -3.24
N TRP A 113 -8.63 15.08 -3.72
CA TRP A 113 -8.02 13.78 -4.03
C TRP A 113 -8.03 12.85 -2.82
N PHE A 114 -7.65 13.37 -1.65
CA PHE A 114 -7.59 12.61 -0.41
C PHE A 114 -8.96 12.05 -0.01
N ILE A 115 -10.00 12.91 -0.01
CA ILE A 115 -11.37 12.49 0.30
C ILE A 115 -11.88 11.49 -0.74
N SER A 116 -11.65 11.77 -2.02
CA SER A 116 -12.05 10.86 -3.10
C SER A 116 -11.44 9.48 -2.93
N TYR A 117 -10.14 9.40 -2.64
CA TYR A 117 -9.44 8.12 -2.49
C TYR A 117 -9.93 7.35 -1.25
N LEU A 118 -10.16 8.04 -0.13
CA LEU A 118 -10.71 7.45 1.10
C LEU A 118 -12.14 6.95 0.95
N VAL A 119 -12.94 7.54 0.07
CA VAL A 119 -14.30 7.07 -0.22
C VAL A 119 -14.25 5.95 -1.26
N PHE A 120 -13.60 6.18 -2.40
CA PHE A 120 -13.59 5.26 -3.53
C PHE A 120 -13.00 3.90 -3.18
N LEU A 121 -11.82 3.86 -2.55
CA LEU A 121 -11.08 2.60 -2.37
C LEU A 121 -11.81 1.61 -1.43
N PRO A 122 -12.28 2.00 -0.24
CA PRO A 122 -13.14 1.14 0.57
C PRO A 122 -14.42 0.72 -0.16
N SER A 123 -15.14 1.67 -0.76
CA SER A 123 -16.42 1.39 -1.39
C SER A 123 -16.32 0.40 -2.55
N ILE A 124 -15.32 0.51 -3.43
CA ILE A 124 -15.17 -0.43 -4.55
C ILE A 124 -14.79 -1.83 -4.06
N ASN A 125 -13.90 -1.96 -3.06
CA ASN A 125 -13.53 -3.26 -2.54
C ASN A 125 -14.68 -3.90 -1.75
N MET A 126 -15.46 -3.12 -0.99
CA MET A 126 -16.66 -3.63 -0.31
C MET A 126 -17.73 -4.05 -1.31
N LEU A 127 -17.94 -3.28 -2.38
CA LEU A 127 -18.87 -3.61 -3.45
C LEU A 127 -18.50 -4.92 -4.14
N LEU A 128 -17.23 -5.09 -4.53
CA LEU A 128 -16.74 -6.32 -5.13
C LEU A 128 -16.77 -7.51 -4.16
N ALA A 129 -16.63 -7.26 -2.85
CA ALA A 129 -16.63 -8.31 -1.85
C ALA A 129 -18.03 -8.84 -1.55
N ALA A 130 -19.00 -7.94 -1.37
CA ALA A 130 -20.39 -8.27 -1.05
C ALA A 130 -21.22 -8.66 -2.28
N TYR A 131 -20.95 -8.02 -3.42
CA TYR A 131 -21.67 -8.21 -4.68
C TYR A 131 -20.68 -8.49 -5.82
N PRO A 132 -20.12 -9.71 -5.92
CA PRO A 132 -19.03 -10.02 -6.83
C PRO A 132 -19.49 -10.20 -8.29
N GLU A 133 -20.21 -9.22 -8.83
CA GLU A 133 -20.71 -9.22 -10.20
C GLU A 133 -19.72 -8.61 -11.19
N ARG A 134 -19.65 -9.17 -12.41
CA ARG A 134 -18.76 -8.68 -13.48
C ARG A 134 -19.01 -7.23 -13.87
N LYS A 135 -20.24 -6.72 -13.68
CA LYS A 135 -20.58 -5.31 -13.95
C LYS A 135 -19.73 -4.33 -13.13
N TYR A 136 -19.26 -4.76 -11.95
CA TYR A 136 -18.44 -3.94 -11.06
C TYR A 136 -16.95 -3.90 -11.39
N TYR A 137 -16.52 -4.63 -12.42
CA TYR A 137 -15.16 -4.51 -12.94
C TYR A 137 -14.98 -3.17 -13.68
N PHE A 138 -16.06 -2.68 -14.29
CA PHE A 138 -16.06 -1.39 -14.98
C PHE A 138 -15.74 -0.22 -14.04
N PRO A 139 -16.46 0.01 -12.91
CA PRO A 139 -16.10 1.10 -12.00
C PRO A 139 -14.71 0.93 -11.36
N LEU A 140 -14.23 -0.30 -11.14
CA LEU A 140 -12.85 -0.55 -10.69
C LEU A 140 -11.83 -0.03 -11.71
N LEU A 141 -11.97 -0.42 -12.98
CA LEU A 141 -11.08 0.01 -14.07
C LEU A 141 -11.21 1.52 -14.34
N MET A 142 -12.43 2.05 -14.29
CA MET A 142 -12.68 3.49 -14.42
C MET A 142 -11.96 4.27 -13.33
N GLY A 143 -12.04 3.81 -12.07
CA GLY A 143 -11.28 4.40 -10.98
C GLY A 143 -9.78 4.32 -11.21
N ALA A 144 -9.25 3.16 -11.59
CA ALA A 144 -7.83 3.02 -11.91
C ALA A 144 -7.37 4.02 -12.99
N ILE A 145 -8.17 4.22 -14.05
CA ILE A 145 -7.88 5.19 -15.13
C ILE A 145 -7.94 6.63 -14.60
N ILE A 146 -9.03 7.02 -13.93
CA ILE A 146 -9.22 8.38 -13.44
C ILE A 146 -8.15 8.76 -12.41
N PHE A 147 -7.75 7.83 -11.53
CA PHE A 147 -6.65 8.04 -10.60
C PHE A 147 -5.29 8.01 -11.33
N ALA A 148 -5.10 7.25 -12.41
CA ALA A 148 -3.88 7.26 -13.21
C ALA A 148 -3.61 8.63 -13.85
N LEU A 149 -4.65 9.39 -14.18
CA LEU A 149 -4.53 10.75 -14.72
C LEU A 149 -3.80 11.72 -13.78
N THR A 150 -3.67 11.38 -12.49
CA THR A 150 -2.87 12.16 -11.53
C THR A 150 -1.35 11.97 -11.69
N GLY A 151 -0.90 10.97 -12.45
CA GLY A 151 0.52 10.63 -12.59
C GLY A 151 1.10 9.86 -11.41
N TYR A 152 0.28 9.43 -10.43
CA TYR A 152 0.72 8.61 -9.30
C TYR A 152 0.51 7.12 -9.56
N ARG A 153 1.61 6.43 -9.91
CA ARG A 153 1.64 4.98 -10.17
C ARG A 153 1.13 4.16 -8.98
N THR A 154 1.58 4.48 -7.77
CA THR A 154 1.27 3.69 -6.57
C THR A 154 -0.22 3.63 -6.29
N THR A 155 -0.96 4.73 -6.48
CA THR A 155 -2.41 4.77 -6.33
C THR A 155 -3.11 3.80 -7.27
N VAL A 156 -2.69 3.75 -8.54
CA VAL A 156 -3.25 2.82 -9.55
C VAL A 156 -2.95 1.38 -9.18
N VAL A 157 -1.70 1.09 -8.77
CA VAL A 157 -1.28 -0.24 -8.32
C VAL A 157 -2.12 -0.70 -7.14
N VAL A 158 -2.36 0.16 -6.13
CA VAL A 158 -3.18 -0.21 -4.98
C VAL A 158 -4.61 -0.51 -5.38
N ILE A 159 -5.26 0.34 -6.21
CA ILE A 159 -6.64 0.12 -6.66
C ILE A 159 -6.78 -1.24 -7.36
N LEU A 160 -5.89 -1.53 -8.31
CA LEU A 160 -5.93 -2.78 -9.07
C LEU A 160 -5.55 -3.99 -8.21
N LEU A 161 -4.56 -3.84 -7.33
CA LEU A 161 -4.09 -4.93 -6.46
C LEU A 161 -5.14 -5.28 -5.42
N SER A 162 -5.72 -4.30 -4.73
CA SER A 162 -6.78 -4.54 -3.75
C SER A 162 -8.01 -5.14 -4.42
N GLY A 163 -8.39 -4.65 -5.60
CA GLY A 163 -9.49 -5.24 -6.39
C GLY A 163 -9.20 -6.70 -6.75
N THR A 164 -7.96 -7.00 -7.17
CA THR A 164 -7.54 -8.37 -7.49
C THR A 164 -7.58 -9.29 -6.27
N ILE A 165 -7.11 -8.82 -5.10
CA ILE A 165 -7.17 -9.58 -3.85
C ILE A 165 -8.62 -9.83 -3.43
N THR A 166 -9.48 -8.80 -3.54
CA THR A 166 -10.90 -8.94 -3.23
C THR A 166 -11.57 -9.98 -4.11
N LEU A 167 -11.38 -9.90 -5.43
CA LEU A 167 -11.93 -10.88 -6.37
C LEU A 167 -11.37 -12.28 -6.12
N TYR A 168 -10.10 -12.39 -5.70
CA TYR A 168 -9.49 -13.67 -5.37
C TYR A 168 -10.24 -14.39 -4.23
N TYR A 169 -10.62 -13.67 -3.18
CA TYR A 169 -11.35 -14.24 -2.05
C TYR A 169 -12.85 -14.42 -2.33
N SER A 170 -13.48 -13.49 -3.04
CA SER A 170 -14.93 -13.51 -3.29
C SER A 170 -15.36 -14.43 -4.44
N LEU A 171 -14.61 -14.47 -5.55
CA LEU A 171 -14.97 -15.27 -6.74
C LEU A 171 -14.14 -16.53 -6.92
N ARG A 172 -12.99 -16.63 -6.24
CA ARG A 172 -12.03 -17.74 -6.39
C ARG A 172 -11.68 -18.01 -7.86
N PRO A 173 -11.27 -16.98 -8.64
CA PRO A 173 -11.01 -17.07 -10.07
C PRO A 173 -10.04 -18.19 -10.42
N SER A 174 -10.14 -18.73 -11.63
CA SER A 174 -9.16 -19.70 -12.14
C SER A 174 -7.76 -19.09 -12.23
N TRP A 175 -6.71 -19.91 -12.27
CA TRP A 175 -5.32 -19.44 -12.43
C TRP A 175 -5.11 -18.61 -13.71
N ARG A 176 -5.89 -18.89 -14.76
CA ARG A 176 -5.85 -18.12 -16.02
C ARG A 176 -6.39 -16.70 -15.81
N GLU A 177 -7.56 -16.58 -15.17
CA GLU A 177 -8.17 -15.28 -14.85
C GLU A 177 -7.29 -14.47 -13.89
N LEU A 178 -6.72 -15.12 -12.87
CA LEU A 178 -5.77 -14.48 -11.97
C LEU A 178 -4.52 -14.00 -12.72
N GLY A 179 -4.00 -14.79 -13.65
CA GLY A 179 -2.88 -14.41 -14.52
C GLY A 179 -3.19 -13.18 -15.38
N VAL A 180 -4.42 -13.07 -15.91
CA VAL A 180 -4.87 -11.88 -16.65
C VAL A 180 -4.93 -10.65 -15.74
N LEU A 181 -5.51 -10.76 -14.55
CA LEU A 181 -5.58 -9.65 -13.58
C LEU A 181 -4.19 -9.13 -13.19
N ILE A 182 -3.26 -10.05 -12.90
CA ILE A 182 -1.86 -9.71 -12.58
C ILE A 182 -1.17 -9.07 -13.78
N SER A 183 -1.43 -9.54 -15.00
CA SER A 183 -0.85 -8.97 -16.22
C SER A 183 -1.34 -7.54 -16.47
N VAL A 184 -2.65 -7.29 -16.30
CA VAL A 184 -3.23 -5.94 -16.39
C VAL A 184 -2.60 -5.01 -15.36
N LEU A 185 -2.45 -5.47 -14.12
CA LEU A 185 -1.79 -4.71 -13.06
C LEU A 185 -0.33 -4.37 -13.42
N ALA A 186 0.45 -5.34 -13.92
CA ALA A 186 1.84 -5.13 -14.30
C ALA A 186 1.97 -4.13 -15.46
N VAL A 187 1.13 -4.25 -16.49
CA VAL A 187 1.10 -3.33 -17.63
C VAL A 187 0.71 -1.92 -17.18
N ALA A 188 -0.34 -1.79 -16.36
CA ALA A 188 -0.76 -0.50 -15.82
C ALA A 188 0.35 0.16 -14.98
N ALA A 189 1.03 -0.61 -14.12
CA ALA A 189 2.13 -0.12 -13.30
C ALA A 189 3.29 0.40 -14.16
N LEU A 190 3.69 -0.36 -15.18
CA LEU A 190 4.78 0.01 -16.09
C LEU A 190 4.42 1.22 -16.94
N LEU A 191 3.23 1.25 -17.56
CA LEU A 191 2.81 2.34 -18.44
C LEU A 191 2.64 3.64 -17.68
N VAL A 192 1.89 3.65 -16.57
CA VAL A 192 1.67 4.86 -15.77
C VAL A 192 3.00 5.34 -15.20
N GLY A 193 3.84 4.44 -14.69
CA GLY A 193 5.16 4.79 -14.17
C GLY A 193 6.06 5.42 -15.23
N TYR A 194 6.11 4.83 -16.43
CA TYR A 194 6.95 5.33 -17.52
C TYR A 194 6.48 6.68 -18.05
N VAL A 195 5.18 6.83 -18.35
CA VAL A 195 4.60 8.10 -18.83
C VAL A 195 4.80 9.20 -17.80
N ALA A 196 4.51 8.93 -16.53
CA ALA A 196 4.60 9.92 -15.45
C ALA A 196 6.04 10.35 -15.11
N VAL A 197 7.05 9.57 -15.51
CA VAL A 197 8.47 9.93 -15.36
C VAL A 197 8.97 10.70 -16.57
N LYS A 198 8.53 10.35 -17.78
CA LYS A 198 8.85 11.09 -19.01
C LYS A 198 8.18 12.46 -19.08
N SER A 199 7.07 12.66 -18.38
CA SER A 199 6.36 13.95 -18.32
C SER A 199 6.97 14.97 -17.35
N ILE A 200 8.07 14.62 -16.67
CA ILE A 200 8.78 15.54 -15.78
C ILE A 200 9.74 16.38 -16.63
N GLU A 201 9.34 17.62 -16.92
CA GLU A 201 10.02 18.55 -17.85
C GLU A 201 11.50 18.79 -17.51
N TRP A 202 11.85 18.74 -16.22
CA TRP A 202 13.21 18.97 -15.72
C TRP A 202 14.02 17.70 -15.48
N GLN A 203 13.54 16.51 -15.92
CA GLN A 203 14.28 15.25 -15.81
C GLN A 203 14.31 14.49 -17.13
N THR A 204 15.51 14.22 -17.63
CA THR A 204 15.70 13.36 -18.81
C THR A 204 16.14 11.95 -18.40
N TRP A 205 15.15 11.05 -18.36
CA TRP A 205 15.39 9.63 -18.12
C TRP A 205 15.70 8.92 -19.43
N THR A 206 16.84 8.24 -19.49
CA THR A 206 17.26 7.41 -20.64
C THR A 206 16.91 5.94 -20.46
N LEU A 207 16.50 5.53 -19.25
CA LEU A 207 16.15 4.15 -18.92
C LEU A 207 14.84 3.73 -19.56
N ASN A 208 14.76 2.46 -19.97
CA ASN A 208 13.52 1.85 -20.43
C ASN A 208 12.58 1.55 -19.23
N PRO A 209 11.29 1.19 -19.45
CA PRO A 209 10.34 0.96 -18.36
C PRO A 209 10.77 -0.09 -17.33
N VAL A 210 11.46 -1.15 -17.77
CA VAL A 210 11.93 -2.24 -16.89
C VAL A 210 13.16 -1.80 -16.11
N GLU A 211 14.14 -1.19 -16.77
CA GLU A 211 15.32 -0.61 -16.11
C GLU A 211 14.93 0.45 -15.08
N LEU A 212 13.91 1.26 -15.36
CA LEU A 212 13.39 2.24 -14.41
C LEU A 212 12.79 1.59 -13.16
N LEU A 213 12.12 0.45 -13.34
CA LEU A 213 11.57 -0.33 -12.23
C LEU A 213 12.69 -0.94 -11.36
N LEU A 214 13.71 -1.54 -11.99
CA LEU A 214 14.88 -2.08 -11.29
C LEU A 214 15.69 -0.97 -10.60
N TYR A 215 15.86 0.16 -11.27
CA TYR A 215 16.54 1.33 -10.72
C TYR A 215 15.84 1.84 -9.47
N ARG A 216 14.51 1.92 -9.47
CA ARG A 216 13.74 2.31 -8.27
C ARG A 216 13.93 1.33 -7.11
N ALA A 217 13.91 0.03 -7.39
CA ALA A 217 14.14 -0.99 -6.38
C ALA A 217 15.52 -0.81 -5.73
N GLY A 218 16.56 -0.67 -6.56
CA GLY A 218 17.92 -0.41 -6.10
C GLY A 218 18.05 0.90 -5.33
N TYR A 219 17.49 1.99 -5.85
CA TYR A 219 17.59 3.32 -5.25
C TYR A 219 16.96 3.36 -3.84
N THR A 220 15.76 2.80 -3.68
CA THR A 220 15.10 2.69 -2.37
C THR A 220 15.94 1.84 -1.39
N LEU A 221 16.59 0.78 -1.88
CA LEU A 221 17.46 -0.06 -1.06
C LEU A 221 18.75 0.68 -0.65
N THR A 222 19.35 1.47 -1.55
CA THR A 222 20.49 2.34 -1.23
C THR A 222 20.11 3.41 -0.18
N VAL A 223 18.92 4.01 -0.30
CA VAL A 223 18.40 4.95 0.71
C VAL A 223 18.24 4.25 2.05
N PHE A 224 17.67 3.04 2.08
CA PHE A 224 17.54 2.24 3.30
C PHE A 224 18.91 1.91 3.94
N ASP A 225 19.90 1.53 3.12
CA ASP A 225 21.26 1.23 3.60
C ASP A 225 21.91 2.43 4.29
N ARG A 226 21.72 3.64 3.73
CA ARG A 226 22.20 4.87 4.35
C ARG A 226 21.54 5.18 5.69
N ILE A 227 20.23 4.89 5.83
CA ILE A 227 19.50 5.09 7.10
C ILE A 227 20.15 4.31 8.25
N LEU A 228 20.79 3.16 7.98
CA LEU A 228 21.41 2.33 9.02
C LEU A 228 22.50 3.06 9.81
N SER A 229 23.17 4.05 9.20
CA SER A 229 24.23 4.83 9.87
C SER A 229 23.70 6.03 10.66
N ILE A 230 22.43 6.42 10.44
CA ILE A 230 21.79 7.60 11.02
C ILE A 230 20.48 7.27 11.73
N GLN A 231 20.41 6.09 12.36
CA GLN A 231 19.23 5.64 13.10
C GLN A 231 18.83 6.65 14.18
N GLY A 232 17.54 6.93 14.29
CA GLY A 232 17.02 7.89 15.27
C GLY A 232 17.26 9.37 14.93
N ALA A 233 17.83 9.70 13.77
CA ALA A 233 18.15 11.08 13.40
C ALA A 233 16.93 12.02 13.36
N THR A 234 15.74 11.51 13.04
CA THR A 234 14.53 12.33 12.99
C THR A 234 13.80 12.44 14.33
N GLY A 235 14.09 11.57 15.31
CA GLY A 235 13.57 11.65 16.68
C GLY A 235 12.03 11.66 16.77
N GLY A 236 11.34 10.99 15.86
CA GLY A 236 9.87 10.96 15.80
C GLY A 236 9.22 12.02 14.92
N LYS A 237 10.00 12.95 14.34
CA LYS A 237 9.47 13.96 13.41
C LYS A 237 8.84 13.32 12.18
N LEU A 238 9.39 12.22 11.67
CA LEU A 238 8.87 11.59 10.46
C LEU A 238 7.48 10.98 10.71
N LEU A 239 7.29 10.28 11.83
CA LEU A 239 6.00 9.77 12.27
C LEU A 239 5.02 10.92 12.53
N TYR A 240 5.45 11.96 13.24
CA TYR A 240 4.62 13.14 13.51
C TYR A 240 4.09 13.74 12.21
N TYR A 241 4.97 14.05 11.24
CA TYR A 241 4.55 14.63 9.96
C TYR A 241 3.86 13.61 9.05
N THR A 242 4.06 12.31 9.21
CA THR A 242 3.24 11.31 8.54
C THR A 242 1.77 11.42 8.98
N LEU A 243 1.53 11.70 10.27
CA LEU A 243 0.20 11.85 10.83
C LEU A 243 -0.39 13.25 10.63
N THR A 244 0.43 14.30 10.66
CA THR A 244 0.00 15.70 10.64
C THR A 244 0.35 16.47 9.36
N GLY A 245 1.12 15.87 8.45
CA GLY A 245 1.73 16.56 7.29
C GLY A 245 0.72 17.17 6.34
N TYR A 246 -0.49 16.60 6.24
CA TYR A 246 -1.62 17.20 5.50
C TYR A 246 -2.09 18.54 6.09
N LEU A 247 -1.92 18.76 7.39
CA LEU A 247 -2.25 20.02 8.07
C LEU A 247 -1.11 21.04 7.91
N HIS A 248 0.14 20.58 7.94
CA HIS A 248 1.32 21.43 7.90
C HIS A 248 1.92 21.61 6.50
N SER A 249 1.34 20.98 5.47
CA SER A 249 1.84 20.98 4.08
C SER A 249 3.29 20.50 3.96
N ILE A 250 3.68 19.52 4.79
CA ILE A 250 5.01 18.92 4.80
C ILE A 250 4.90 17.48 4.30
N ASP A 251 5.67 17.15 3.27
CA ASP A 251 5.81 15.79 2.76
C ASP A 251 6.78 14.99 3.65
N PRO A 252 6.33 13.92 4.34
CA PRO A 252 7.21 13.09 5.16
C PRO A 252 8.37 12.49 4.35
N ARG A 253 8.15 12.19 3.07
CA ARG A 253 9.20 11.66 2.19
C ARG A 253 10.30 12.68 1.89
N ALA A 254 9.99 13.97 1.96
CA ALA A 254 10.99 15.03 1.84
C ALA A 254 11.91 15.09 3.07
N ILE A 255 11.40 14.72 4.26
CA ILE A 255 12.20 14.60 5.49
C ILE A 255 13.20 13.45 5.37
N VAL A 256 12.78 12.32 4.79
CA VAL A 256 13.69 11.20 4.50
C VAL A 256 14.81 11.65 3.56
N GLY A 257 14.48 12.35 2.48
CA GLY A 257 15.49 12.90 1.56
C GLY A 257 16.43 13.89 2.22
N GLU A 258 15.90 14.80 3.05
CA GLU A 258 16.70 15.78 3.79
C GLU A 258 17.68 15.11 4.75
N ALA A 259 17.22 14.09 5.49
CA ALA A 259 18.05 13.36 6.45
C ALA A 259 19.13 12.49 5.77
N VAL A 260 18.78 11.80 4.67
CA VAL A 260 19.65 10.78 4.04
C VAL A 260 20.55 11.36 2.94
N LEU A 261 20.06 12.34 2.19
CA LEU A 261 20.74 12.90 1.02
C LEU A 261 21.28 14.31 1.26
N GLY A 262 20.90 14.96 2.36
CA GLY A 262 21.33 16.32 2.70
C GLY A 262 20.59 17.41 1.93
N TYR A 263 19.55 17.07 1.17
CA TYR A 263 18.70 18.04 0.47
C TYR A 263 17.23 17.59 0.44
N ARG A 264 16.32 18.56 0.41
CA ARG A 264 14.88 18.30 0.41
C ARG A 264 14.43 17.72 -0.94
N HIS A 265 14.20 16.41 -0.96
CA HIS A 265 13.61 15.72 -2.10
C HIS A 265 12.73 14.57 -1.62
N SER A 266 11.54 14.45 -2.20
CA SER A 266 10.61 13.37 -1.87
C SER A 266 11.23 12.02 -2.23
N THR A 267 11.72 11.31 -1.22
CA THR A 267 12.52 10.10 -1.37
C THR A 267 11.83 8.95 -0.65
N THR A 268 11.76 7.80 -1.30
CA THR A 268 11.18 6.60 -0.72
C THR A 268 12.23 5.79 0.04
N SER A 269 11.80 5.10 1.09
CA SER A 269 12.58 4.10 1.80
C SER A 269 11.77 2.81 1.89
N LEU A 270 12.43 1.67 2.14
CA LEU A 270 11.73 0.40 2.36
C LEU A 270 10.72 0.52 3.52
N ILE A 271 9.79 -0.43 3.63
CA ILE A 271 8.82 -0.53 4.76
C ILE A 271 9.47 -0.40 6.14
N PHE A 272 10.75 -0.78 6.26
CA PHE A 272 11.58 -0.71 7.45
C PHE A 272 12.14 0.68 7.77
N GLY A 273 12.32 1.52 6.75
CA GLY A 273 13.10 2.76 6.81
C GLY A 273 12.53 3.82 7.76
N PRO A 274 11.24 4.19 7.69
CA PRO A 274 10.71 5.32 8.48
C PRO A 274 10.82 5.13 9.99
N ALA A 275 10.41 3.97 10.53
CA ALA A 275 10.54 3.69 11.96
C ALA A 275 12.00 3.61 12.42
N LEU A 276 12.87 3.09 11.56
CA LEU A 276 14.30 3.00 11.82
C LEU A 276 14.95 4.40 11.89
N LEU A 277 14.57 5.30 10.99
CA LEU A 277 15.07 6.67 10.95
C LEU A 277 14.57 7.50 12.14
N ASP A 278 13.34 7.26 12.62
CA ASP A 278 12.78 7.97 13.77
C ASP A 278 13.33 7.52 15.12
N PHE A 279 13.39 6.20 15.35
CA PHE A 279 13.60 5.65 16.69
C PHE A 279 14.54 4.44 16.73
N GLY A 280 15.12 4.05 15.59
CA GLY A 280 16.07 2.95 15.51
C GLY A 280 15.42 1.55 15.43
N LEU A 281 16.28 0.53 15.57
CA LEU A 281 15.93 -0.87 15.31
C LEU A 281 14.69 -1.36 16.08
N HIS A 282 14.57 -1.00 17.36
CA HIS A 282 13.46 -1.45 18.21
C HIS A 282 12.09 -1.02 17.67
N ALA A 283 11.99 0.23 17.18
CA ALA A 283 10.76 0.73 16.59
C ALA A 283 10.46 0.07 15.24
N MET A 284 11.48 -0.20 14.42
CA MET A 284 11.31 -0.97 13.19
C MET A 284 10.74 -2.36 13.49
N LEU A 285 11.32 -3.09 14.46
CA LEU A 285 10.84 -4.42 14.84
C LEU A 285 9.41 -4.37 15.40
N PHE A 286 9.11 -3.40 16.26
CA PHE A 286 7.77 -3.20 16.81
C PHE A 286 6.75 -2.89 15.70
N GLN A 287 7.07 -1.97 14.79
CA GLN A 287 6.20 -1.62 13.66
C GLN A 287 5.91 -2.86 12.78
N MET A 288 6.95 -3.62 12.40
CA MET A 288 6.79 -4.80 11.56
C MET A 288 5.95 -5.88 12.26
N PHE A 289 6.15 -6.07 13.57
CA PHE A 289 5.36 -6.98 14.39
C PHE A 289 3.87 -6.58 14.42
N ILE A 290 3.56 -5.30 14.68
CA ILE A 290 2.18 -4.78 14.72
C ILE A 290 1.51 -4.89 13.34
N ILE A 291 2.22 -4.56 12.26
CA ILE A 291 1.74 -4.75 10.88
C ILE A 291 1.39 -6.22 10.64
N GLY A 292 2.28 -7.14 11.02
CA GLY A 292 2.06 -8.57 10.89
C GLY A 292 0.85 -9.05 11.68
N LEU A 293 0.69 -8.59 12.93
CA LEU A 293 -0.43 -8.94 13.79
C LEU A 293 -1.77 -8.46 13.21
N ILE A 294 -1.86 -7.20 12.76
CA ILE A 294 -3.08 -6.64 12.18
C ILE A 294 -3.45 -7.37 10.88
N LEU A 295 -2.49 -7.58 9.98
CA LEU A 295 -2.73 -8.34 8.74
C LEU A 295 -3.15 -9.78 9.03
N GLY A 296 -2.50 -10.43 9.99
CA GLY A 296 -2.82 -11.77 10.44
C GLY A 296 -4.23 -11.88 11.01
N LEU A 297 -4.67 -10.91 11.82
CA LEU A 297 -6.02 -10.88 12.38
C LEU A 297 -7.06 -10.61 11.30
N MET A 298 -6.87 -9.58 10.48
CA MET A 298 -7.79 -9.26 9.39
C MET A 298 -7.94 -10.39 8.39
N HIS A 299 -6.86 -11.11 8.08
CA HIS A 299 -6.91 -12.29 7.20
C HIS A 299 -7.80 -13.40 7.77
N ARG A 300 -7.78 -13.59 9.08
CA ARG A 300 -8.63 -14.58 9.73
C ARG A 300 -10.08 -14.10 9.83
N ILE A 301 -10.29 -12.82 10.18
CA ILE A 301 -11.63 -12.21 10.24
C ILE A 301 -12.32 -12.31 8.89
N GLN A 302 -11.65 -11.94 7.80
CA GLN A 302 -12.24 -12.06 6.47
C GLN A 302 -12.50 -13.52 6.07
N GLY A 303 -11.68 -14.46 6.52
CA GLY A 303 -11.87 -15.88 6.23
C GLY A 303 -13.08 -16.48 6.95
N SER A 304 -13.42 -15.94 8.12
CA SER A 304 -14.57 -16.38 8.92
C SER A 304 -15.87 -15.64 8.58
N ILE A 305 -15.82 -14.33 8.34
CA ILE A 305 -17.01 -13.48 8.19
C ILE A 305 -17.26 -13.06 6.73
N GLY A 306 -16.20 -12.88 5.95
CA GLY A 306 -16.29 -12.46 4.55
C GLY A 306 -16.76 -11.02 4.34
N GLY A 307 -17.30 -10.75 3.14
CA GLY A 307 -17.96 -9.49 2.77
C GLY A 307 -17.14 -8.24 3.05
N PHE A 308 -17.66 -7.36 3.91
CA PHE A 308 -17.03 -6.09 4.28
C PHE A 308 -15.57 -6.24 4.74
N PHE A 309 -15.27 -7.26 5.54
CA PHE A 309 -13.91 -7.48 6.06
C PHE A 309 -12.94 -7.97 4.98
N THR A 310 -13.43 -8.68 3.95
CA THR A 310 -12.62 -9.02 2.77
C THR A 310 -12.17 -7.75 2.06
N GLY A 311 -13.06 -6.77 1.91
CA GLY A 311 -12.70 -5.48 1.33
C GLY A 311 -11.62 -4.74 2.12
N ILE A 312 -11.75 -4.67 3.46
CA ILE A 312 -10.71 -4.05 4.32
C ILE A 312 -9.38 -4.80 4.22
N TYR A 313 -9.41 -6.13 4.33
CA TYR A 313 -8.21 -6.95 4.28
C TYR A 313 -7.45 -6.76 2.96
N SER A 314 -8.15 -6.77 1.83
CA SER A 314 -7.57 -6.55 0.51
C SER A 314 -6.88 -5.21 0.39
N ILE A 315 -7.46 -4.14 0.95
CA ILE A 315 -6.87 -2.80 0.96
C ILE A 315 -5.58 -2.80 1.80
N LEU A 316 -5.63 -3.34 3.01
CA LEU A 316 -4.45 -3.38 3.88
C LEU A 316 -3.31 -4.15 3.24
N LEU A 317 -3.58 -5.36 2.72
CA LEU A 317 -2.55 -6.17 2.11
C LEU A 317 -1.94 -5.48 0.88
N ALA A 318 -2.77 -4.93 -0.01
CA ALA A 318 -2.30 -4.19 -1.18
C ALA A 318 -1.41 -2.99 -0.80
N GLN A 319 -1.86 -2.19 0.17
CA GLN A 319 -1.11 -1.03 0.64
C GLN A 319 0.21 -1.44 1.30
N THR A 320 0.21 -2.51 2.09
CA THR A 320 1.43 -3.01 2.75
C THR A 320 2.44 -3.55 1.73
N MET A 321 1.96 -4.24 0.68
CA MET A 321 2.82 -4.67 -0.42
C MET A 321 3.47 -3.48 -1.13
N VAL A 322 2.75 -2.37 -1.31
CA VAL A 322 3.30 -1.14 -1.89
C VAL A 322 4.27 -0.42 -0.93
N TRP A 323 4.04 -0.49 0.37
CA TRP A 323 4.97 0.04 1.38
C TRP A 323 6.35 -0.61 1.35
N VAL A 324 6.51 -1.79 0.75
CA VAL A 324 7.84 -2.35 0.48
C VAL A 324 8.68 -1.39 -0.36
N GLU A 325 8.09 -0.70 -1.35
CA GLU A 325 8.77 0.34 -2.15
C GLU A 325 8.76 1.71 -1.47
N THR A 326 7.63 2.11 -0.87
CA THR A 326 7.41 3.52 -0.50
C THR A 326 7.65 3.85 0.96
N GLY A 327 7.62 2.85 1.84
CA GLY A 327 7.63 3.04 3.29
C GLY A 327 6.27 3.51 3.84
N PRO A 328 6.01 3.33 5.15
CA PRO A 328 4.80 3.75 5.84
C PRO A 328 4.71 5.27 6.11
N THR A 329 4.86 6.07 5.06
CA THR A 329 4.88 7.55 5.14
C THR A 329 3.56 8.21 4.74
N ASP A 330 2.56 7.43 4.34
CA ASP A 330 1.32 7.94 3.75
C ASP A 330 0.16 7.90 4.77
N LEU A 331 -0.38 9.08 5.13
CA LEU A 331 -1.48 9.21 6.09
C LEU A 331 -2.70 8.34 5.75
N VAL A 332 -3.08 8.28 4.47
CA VAL A 332 -4.25 7.50 4.01
C VAL A 332 -4.13 6.05 4.45
N VAL A 333 -2.94 5.47 4.37
CA VAL A 333 -2.74 4.06 4.70
C VAL A 333 -2.87 3.84 6.20
N TRP A 334 -2.32 4.76 7.01
CA TRP A 334 -2.52 4.73 8.47
C TRP A 334 -4.00 4.84 8.87
N ILE A 335 -4.81 5.61 8.14
CA ILE A 335 -6.27 5.64 8.34
C ILE A 335 -6.91 4.28 8.07
N PHE A 336 -6.49 3.57 7.00
CA PHE A 336 -6.98 2.21 6.77
C PHE A 336 -6.56 1.23 7.86
N TYR A 337 -5.33 1.34 8.38
CA TYR A 337 -4.89 0.56 9.54
C TYR A 337 -5.69 0.87 10.81
N LEU A 338 -6.08 2.14 11.02
CA LEU A 338 -6.95 2.53 12.12
C LEU A 338 -8.34 1.91 11.98
N ILE A 339 -8.95 1.99 10.78
CA ILE A 339 -10.25 1.36 10.48
C ILE A 339 -10.18 -0.15 10.73
N ALA A 340 -9.09 -0.80 10.30
CA ALA A 340 -8.86 -2.21 10.54
C ALA A 340 -8.71 -2.55 12.02
N SER A 341 -7.98 -1.73 12.78
CA SER A 341 -7.78 -1.93 14.22
C SER A 341 -9.11 -1.82 14.97
N ILE A 342 -9.93 -0.81 14.64
CA ILE A 342 -11.28 -0.65 15.19
C ILE A 342 -12.15 -1.87 14.84
N SER A 343 -12.09 -2.33 13.59
CA SER A 343 -12.83 -3.51 13.11
C SER A 343 -12.43 -4.78 13.85
N ILE A 344 -11.14 -4.99 14.11
CA ILE A 344 -10.63 -6.11 14.91
C ILE A 344 -11.17 -6.03 16.33
N ILE A 345 -11.06 -4.86 16.98
CA ILE A 345 -11.53 -4.68 18.37
C ILE A 345 -13.03 -4.96 18.46
N TYR A 346 -13.82 -4.46 17.50
CA TYR A 346 -15.25 -4.71 17.44
C TYR A 346 -15.57 -6.21 17.34
N VAL A 347 -14.91 -6.93 16.42
CA VAL A 347 -15.10 -8.38 16.24
C VAL A 347 -14.71 -9.15 17.49
N LEU A 348 -13.55 -8.87 18.09
CA LEU A 348 -13.09 -9.56 19.29
C LEU A 348 -14.02 -9.29 20.49
N TRP A 349 -14.50 -8.05 20.65
CA TRP A 349 -15.44 -7.69 21.71
C TRP A 349 -16.79 -8.40 21.55
N ARG A 350 -17.35 -8.45 20.34
CA ARG A 350 -18.61 -9.16 20.06
C ARG A 350 -18.47 -10.66 20.25
N CYS A 351 -17.38 -11.25 19.77
CA CYS A 351 -17.08 -12.67 19.96
C CYS A 351 -16.96 -13.03 21.45
N TYR A 352 -16.35 -12.17 22.27
CA TYR A 352 -16.27 -12.37 23.72
C TYR A 352 -17.65 -12.25 24.38
N SER A 353 -18.46 -11.28 23.97
CA SER A 353 -19.83 -11.10 24.50
C SER A 353 -20.75 -12.28 24.16
N GLU A 354 -20.61 -12.88 22.98
CA GLU A 354 -21.39 -14.06 22.57
C GLU A 354 -20.86 -15.35 23.22
N ALA A 355 -19.54 -15.49 23.37
CA ALA A 355 -18.96 -16.58 24.14
C ALA A 355 -19.25 -16.48 25.65
N GLY A 356 -19.67 -15.30 26.12
CA GLY A 356 -20.01 -14.98 27.50
C GLY A 356 -21.50 -15.12 27.86
N SER A 357 -22.35 -15.70 27.00
CA SER A 357 -23.69 -16.20 27.40
C SER A 357 -23.67 -17.66 27.88
N CYS A 358 -22.54 -18.12 28.40
CA CYS A 358 -22.48 -19.30 29.24
C CYS A 358 -22.07 -18.84 30.65
N SER A 359 -23.06 -18.85 31.53
CA SER A 359 -22.92 -19.06 32.98
C SER A 359 -21.89 -20.14 33.30
#